data_AF-A0A2V5N1L3-F1
#
_entry.id   AF-A0A2V5N1L3-F1
#
_cell.length_a   1.000
_cell.length_b   1.000
_cell.length_c   1.000
_cell.angle_alpha   90.00
_cell.angle_beta   90.00
_cell.angle_gamma   90.00
#
_symmetry.space_group_name_H-M   'P 1'
#
loop_
_entity.id
_entity.type
_entity.pdbx_description
1 polymer ?
#
loop_
_entity_poly.entity_id
_entity_poly.type
_entity_poly.pdbx_seq_one_letter_code
_entity_poly.pdbx_strand_id
1 'polypeptide(L)'
;MAWRKGVLICAAPDILYAEDTDGDGKADVVKKLFTGFATHNYQARVNCLRWGLDGWVYGAAGLFGAKIRSELTGQVVELTGRDFRINPDMGNFEPVSGLSQQGRVRDDFDNWFGCDNSTLLWHFPLPDEYVRRNPAVATPNPRVLVPKDADPNQLYPVSRSVRGRDLSR
;
A
#
# COMPACT_ATOMS: atom_id res chain seq x y z
N MET A 1 -2.50 -3.07 10.96
CA MET A 1 -3.92 -2.68 10.81
C MET A 1 -4.77 -3.66 11.60
N ALA A 2 -5.71 -3.21 12.44
CA ALA A 2 -6.57 -4.13 13.18
C ALA A 2 -7.43 -4.98 12.23
N TRP A 3 -7.51 -6.28 12.50
CA TRP A 3 -8.27 -7.24 11.71
C TRP A 3 -8.78 -8.37 12.60
N ARG A 4 -10.09 -8.58 12.64
CA ARG A 4 -10.72 -9.60 13.50
C ARG A 4 -10.23 -9.46 14.95
N LYS A 5 -9.59 -10.49 15.52
CA LYS A 5 -9.05 -10.51 16.88
C LYS A 5 -7.57 -10.10 16.95
N GLY A 6 -6.97 -9.76 15.82
CA GLY A 6 -5.54 -9.48 15.72
C GLY A 6 -5.23 -8.31 14.80
N VAL A 7 -4.10 -8.40 14.10
CA VAL A 7 -3.58 -7.36 13.21
C VAL A 7 -3.05 -7.96 11.92
N LEU A 8 -3.22 -7.21 10.83
CA LEU A 8 -2.49 -7.38 9.58
C LEU A 8 -1.19 -6.59 9.62
N ILE A 9 -0.11 -7.23 9.19
CA ILE A 9 1.26 -6.71 9.23
C ILE A 9 1.88 -6.83 7.84
N CYS A 10 2.39 -5.72 7.31
CA CYS A 10 3.28 -5.74 6.15
C CYS A 10 4.70 -6.05 6.63
N ALA A 11 5.20 -7.25 6.32
CA ALA A 11 6.52 -7.73 6.69
C ALA A 11 7.16 -8.42 5.49
N ALA A 12 7.55 -7.62 4.48
CA ALA A 12 8.09 -8.12 3.22
C ALA A 12 9.16 -9.21 3.47
N PRO A 13 9.02 -10.41 2.85
CA PRO A 13 8.24 -10.68 1.65
C PRO A 13 6.75 -11.00 1.87
N ASP A 14 6.25 -10.87 3.10
CA ASP A 14 4.94 -11.37 3.50
C ASP A 14 3.96 -10.27 3.96
N ILE A 15 2.67 -10.56 3.83
CA ILE A 15 1.62 -9.96 4.65
C ILE A 15 1.16 -11.03 5.64
N LEU A 16 1.24 -10.70 6.93
CA LEU A 16 0.93 -11.60 8.04
C LEU A 16 -0.37 -11.21 8.74
N TYR A 17 -1.06 -12.19 9.28
CA TYR A 17 -2.02 -12.04 10.37
C TYR A 17 -1.35 -12.46 11.68
N ALA A 18 -1.44 -11.62 12.70
CA ALA A 18 -0.95 -11.93 14.05
C ALA A 18 -2.02 -11.66 15.10
N GLU A 19 -2.21 -12.56 16.05
CA GLU A 19 -3.22 -12.47 17.13
C GLU A 19 -2.60 -12.87 18.46
N ASP A 20 -2.91 -12.10 19.51
CA ASP A 20 -2.66 -12.38 20.91
C ASP A 20 -3.95 -12.95 21.51
N THR A 21 -3.92 -14.21 21.93
CA THR A 21 -5.10 -14.97 22.34
C THR A 21 -5.25 -15.05 23.85
N ASP A 22 -4.19 -14.78 24.62
CA ASP A 22 -4.18 -14.85 26.08
C ASP A 22 -3.98 -13.49 26.78
N GLY A 23 -3.67 -12.44 26.02
CA GLY A 23 -3.55 -11.07 26.50
C GLY A 23 -2.18 -10.74 27.10
N ASP A 24 -1.15 -11.54 26.84
CA ASP A 24 0.21 -11.32 27.35
C ASP A 24 1.02 -10.27 26.57
N GLY A 25 0.45 -9.73 25.48
CA GLY A 25 1.08 -8.74 24.60
C GLY A 25 2.00 -9.35 23.54
N LYS A 26 2.03 -10.67 23.37
CA LYS A 26 2.74 -11.38 22.32
C LYS A 26 1.76 -12.08 21.40
N ALA A 27 2.13 -12.22 20.13
CA ALA A 27 1.31 -12.95 19.18
C ALA A 27 1.48 -14.47 19.39
N ASP A 28 0.40 -15.16 19.74
CA ASP A 28 0.32 -16.62 19.82
C ASP A 28 0.11 -17.25 18.46
N VAL A 29 -0.66 -16.56 17.60
CA VAL A 29 -0.98 -17.02 16.25
C VAL A 29 -0.33 -16.08 15.26
N VAL A 30 0.52 -16.63 14.39
CA VAL A 30 1.08 -15.90 13.24
C VAL A 30 0.84 -16.72 11.98
N LYS A 31 0.12 -16.13 11.02
CA LYS A 31 -0.21 -16.76 9.74
C LYS A 31 0.26 -15.87 8.60
N LYS A 32 0.94 -16.48 7.64
CA LYS A 32 1.23 -15.85 6.35
C LYS A 32 -0.02 -15.90 5.49
N LEU A 33 -0.47 -14.74 5.01
CA LEU A 33 -1.64 -14.65 4.12
C LEU A 33 -1.23 -14.53 2.66
N PHE A 34 -0.25 -13.65 2.39
CA PHE A 34 0.28 -13.39 1.05
C PHE A 34 1.80 -13.30 1.11
N THR A 35 2.49 -13.76 0.07
CA THR A 35 3.95 -13.76 0.00
C THR A 35 4.47 -13.44 -1.39
N GLY A 36 5.75 -13.11 -1.49
CA GLY A 36 6.45 -12.85 -2.74
C GLY A 36 6.80 -11.38 -2.97
N PHE A 37 6.44 -10.48 -2.05
CA PHE A 37 6.80 -9.06 -2.14
C PHE A 37 8.33 -8.89 -2.15
N ALA A 38 8.80 -7.93 -2.95
CA ALA A 38 10.23 -7.67 -3.08
C ALA A 38 10.85 -7.19 -1.75
N THR A 39 12.07 -7.65 -1.46
CA THR A 39 12.79 -7.34 -0.21
C THR A 39 14.11 -6.58 -0.42
N HIS A 40 14.59 -6.45 -1.65
CA HIS A 40 15.95 -5.98 -1.93
C HIS A 40 16.18 -4.48 -1.63
N ASN A 41 15.12 -3.67 -1.51
CA ASN A 41 15.21 -2.28 -1.08
C ASN A 41 14.27 -2.02 0.10
N TYR A 42 14.84 -1.62 1.24
CA TYR A 42 14.10 -1.37 2.48
C TYR A 42 13.14 -0.16 2.40
N GLN A 43 13.39 0.79 1.51
CA GLN A 43 12.61 2.04 1.39
C GLN A 43 11.36 1.90 0.53
N ALA A 44 11.14 0.76 -0.13
CA ALA A 44 10.13 0.60 -1.17
C ALA A 44 9.52 -0.81 -1.14
N ARG A 45 9.08 -1.22 0.06
CA ARG A 45 8.41 -2.49 0.35
C ARG A 45 6.91 -2.30 0.49
N VAL A 46 6.17 -3.41 0.49
CA VAL A 46 4.75 -3.41 0.82
C VAL A 46 4.45 -2.66 2.12
N ASN A 47 3.47 -1.76 2.09
CA ASN A 47 3.12 -0.91 3.23
C ASN A 47 1.67 -0.39 3.17
N CYS A 48 1.29 0.34 4.24
CA CYS A 48 0.06 1.13 4.34
C CYS A 48 -1.24 0.40 3.97
N LEU A 49 -1.61 -0.60 4.78
CA LEU A 49 -2.91 -1.25 4.68
C LEU A 49 -4.04 -0.31 5.09
N ARG A 50 -5.05 -0.16 4.24
CA ARG A 50 -6.20 0.72 4.45
C ARG A 50 -7.50 0.06 3.97
N TRP A 51 -8.55 0.15 4.76
CA TRP A 51 -9.90 -0.27 4.35
C TRP A 51 -10.39 0.53 3.14
N GLY A 52 -10.90 -0.14 2.12
CA GLY A 52 -11.77 0.44 1.09
C GLY A 52 -13.22 0.52 1.55
N LEU A 53 -14.06 1.24 0.79
CA LEU A 53 -15.51 1.29 1.02
C LEU A 53 -16.24 0.03 0.52
N ASP A 54 -15.54 -0.81 -0.24
CA ASP A 54 -15.98 -2.09 -0.80
C ASP A 54 -15.76 -3.29 0.15
N GLY A 55 -15.22 -3.04 1.35
CA GLY A 55 -14.87 -4.10 2.31
C GLY A 55 -13.58 -4.85 1.97
N TRP A 56 -12.77 -4.38 1.03
CA TRP A 56 -11.42 -4.89 0.77
C TRP A 56 -10.37 -4.07 1.52
N VAL A 57 -9.18 -4.65 1.68
CA VAL A 57 -8.01 -3.95 2.24
C VAL A 57 -7.04 -3.62 1.12
N TYR A 58 -6.73 -2.34 0.96
CA TYR A 58 -5.81 -1.83 -0.04
C TYR A 58 -4.43 -1.61 0.56
N GLY A 59 -3.38 -1.70 -0.25
CA GLY A 59 -2.02 -1.42 0.19
C GLY A 59 -1.11 -0.93 -0.94
N ALA A 60 -0.04 -0.25 -0.55
CA ALA A 60 1.03 0.13 -1.46
C ALA A 60 1.94 -1.09 -1.70
N ALA A 61 2.25 -1.40 -2.96
CA ALA A 61 3.13 -2.52 -3.29
C ALA A 61 4.62 -2.23 -3.01
N GLY A 62 5.00 -0.96 -2.93
CA GLY A 62 6.38 -0.53 -3.09
C GLY A 62 6.71 -0.29 -4.56
N LEU A 63 7.98 -0.13 -4.92
CA LEU A 63 8.37 0.22 -6.30
C LEU A 63 8.60 -0.98 -7.22
N PHE A 64 8.66 -2.18 -6.66
CA PHE A 64 9.17 -3.35 -7.37
C PHE A 64 8.05 -4.34 -7.65
N GLY A 65 8.03 -4.81 -8.90
CA GLY A 65 7.16 -5.90 -9.31
C GLY A 65 7.47 -7.20 -8.58
N ALA A 66 6.44 -8.01 -8.41
CA ALA A 66 6.53 -9.29 -7.71
C ALA A 66 5.42 -10.24 -8.18
N LYS A 67 5.68 -11.55 -8.03
CA LYS A 67 4.65 -12.58 -8.11
C LYS A 67 4.13 -12.85 -6.72
N ILE A 68 2.92 -12.39 -6.44
CA ILE A 68 2.31 -12.54 -5.13
C ILE A 68 1.52 -13.84 -5.09
N ARG A 69 1.87 -14.72 -4.15
CA ARG A 69 1.14 -15.96 -3.88
C ARG A 69 0.22 -15.76 -2.68
N SER A 70 -1.04 -16.16 -2.83
CA SER A 70 -1.96 -16.36 -1.71
C SER A 70 -1.66 -17.70 -1.04
N GLU A 71 -1.42 -17.69 0.26
CA GLU A 71 -1.19 -18.91 1.03
C GLU A 71 -2.47 -19.74 1.20
N LEU A 72 -3.63 -19.08 1.23
CA LEU A 72 -4.91 -19.74 1.41
C LEU A 72 -5.39 -20.44 0.13
N THR A 73 -5.30 -19.76 -1.02
CA THR A 73 -5.85 -20.28 -2.28
C THR A 73 -4.79 -20.88 -3.20
N GLY A 74 -3.51 -20.61 -2.96
CA GLY A 74 -2.40 -20.98 -3.84
C GLY A 74 -2.31 -20.16 -5.13
N GLN A 75 -3.24 -19.25 -5.37
CA GLN A 75 -3.25 -18.38 -6.55
C GLN A 75 -2.03 -17.48 -6.57
N VAL A 76 -1.43 -17.29 -7.74
CA VAL A 76 -0.30 -16.39 -7.97
C VAL A 76 -0.74 -15.24 -8.88
N VAL A 77 -0.45 -14.01 -8.48
CA VAL A 77 -0.81 -12.78 -9.19
C VAL A 77 0.44 -11.95 -9.47
N GLU A 78 0.59 -11.49 -10.71
CA GLU A 78 1.67 -10.58 -11.10
C GLU A 78 1.32 -9.14 -10.70
N LEU A 79 2.20 -8.51 -9.91
CA LEU A 79 2.00 -7.18 -9.34
C LEU A 79 3.09 -6.19 -9.82
N THR A 80 3.36 -6.17 -11.12
CA THR A 80 4.31 -5.21 -11.68
C THR A 80 3.63 -3.86 -11.96
N GLY A 81 4.19 -2.78 -11.41
CA GLY A 81 3.76 -1.39 -11.68
C GLY A 81 2.41 -1.01 -11.10
N ARG A 82 1.90 -1.77 -10.12
CA ARG A 82 0.56 -1.61 -9.55
C ARG A 82 0.59 -1.74 -8.03
N ASP A 83 -0.41 -1.12 -7.40
CA ASP A 83 -0.73 -1.38 -6.00
C ASP A 83 -1.71 -2.55 -5.92
N PHE A 84 -2.19 -2.90 -4.73
CA PHE A 84 -3.08 -4.05 -4.57
C PHE A 84 -4.27 -3.79 -3.64
N ARG A 85 -5.27 -4.66 -3.76
CA ARG A 85 -6.28 -4.94 -2.73
C ARG A 85 -6.32 -6.43 -2.40
N ILE A 86 -6.65 -6.74 -1.15
CA ILE A 86 -6.79 -8.10 -0.62
C ILE A 86 -8.12 -8.28 0.08
N ASN A 87 -8.64 -9.50 0.01
CA ASN A 87 -9.62 -10.03 0.95
C ASN A 87 -8.88 -11.02 1.86
N PRO A 88 -8.50 -10.62 3.09
CA PRO A 88 -7.66 -11.45 3.95
C PRO A 88 -8.30 -12.79 4.35
N ASP A 89 -9.63 -12.82 4.50
CA ASP A 89 -10.35 -14.01 4.97
C ASP A 89 -10.62 -15.01 3.84
N MET A 90 -10.82 -14.53 2.61
CA MET A 90 -11.03 -15.37 1.43
C MET A 90 -9.75 -15.65 0.64
N GLY A 91 -8.65 -14.95 0.95
CA GLY A 91 -7.36 -15.12 0.30
C GLY A 91 -7.31 -14.58 -1.13
N ASN A 92 -8.25 -13.72 -1.53
CA ASN A 92 -8.22 -13.07 -2.83
C ASN A 92 -7.20 -11.93 -2.83
N PHE A 93 -6.52 -11.78 -3.96
CA PHE A 93 -5.54 -10.74 -4.21
C PHE A 93 -5.78 -10.14 -5.58
N GLU A 94 -5.89 -8.81 -5.67
CA GLU A 94 -6.12 -8.13 -6.94
C GLU A 94 -5.22 -6.92 -7.12
N PRO A 95 -4.64 -6.72 -8.32
CA PRO A 95 -3.97 -5.48 -8.64
C PRO A 95 -4.97 -4.33 -8.76
N VAL A 96 -4.53 -3.14 -8.35
CA VAL A 96 -5.26 -1.88 -8.49
C VAL A 96 -4.34 -0.78 -9.01
N SER A 97 -4.92 0.38 -9.36
CA SER A 97 -4.15 1.52 -9.89
C SER A 97 -3.03 1.89 -8.93
N GLY A 98 -1.80 1.87 -9.42
CA GLY A 98 -0.58 2.21 -8.67
C GLY A 98 0.35 3.07 -9.54
N LEU A 99 1.62 3.24 -9.18
CA LEU A 99 2.42 2.55 -8.17
C LEU A 99 2.74 3.51 -7.01
N SER A 100 2.51 3.08 -5.76
CA SER A 100 2.89 3.87 -4.58
C SER A 100 4.13 3.30 -3.91
N GLN A 101 5.15 4.15 -3.69
CA GLN A 101 6.35 3.74 -2.95
C GLN A 101 6.07 3.76 -1.45
N GLN A 102 5.47 4.86 -0.96
CA GLN A 102 5.02 5.01 0.41
C GLN A 102 3.57 5.44 0.41
N GLY A 103 2.75 4.85 1.28
CA GLY A 103 1.40 5.34 1.48
C GLY A 103 0.45 4.96 0.35
N ARG A 104 -0.62 4.27 0.70
CA ARG A 104 -1.83 4.22 -0.10
C ARG A 104 -3.00 4.52 0.81
N VAL A 105 -3.67 5.64 0.59
CA VAL A 105 -4.74 6.12 1.48
C VAL A 105 -5.93 6.57 0.66
N ARG A 106 -7.10 6.58 1.29
CA ARG A 106 -8.31 7.14 0.73
C ARG A 106 -8.89 8.24 1.60
N ASP A 107 -9.65 9.13 0.99
CA ASP A 107 -10.60 9.99 1.70
C ASP A 107 -11.95 9.28 1.94
N ASP A 108 -12.94 10.03 2.40
CA ASP A 108 -14.29 9.54 2.70
C ASP A 108 -15.18 9.39 1.46
N PHE A 109 -14.69 9.82 0.28
CA PHE A 109 -15.40 9.76 -1.01
C PHE A 109 -14.79 8.73 -1.97
N ASP A 110 -13.95 7.83 -1.45
CA ASP A 110 -13.23 6.79 -2.21
C ASP A 110 -12.21 7.31 -3.23
N ASN A 111 -11.75 8.55 -3.05
CA ASN A 111 -10.59 9.03 -3.80
C ASN A 111 -9.33 8.43 -3.21
N TRP A 112 -8.50 7.79 -4.04
CA TRP A 112 -7.28 7.11 -3.61
C TRP A 112 -6.03 7.92 -3.94
N PHE A 113 -5.10 7.95 -2.99
CA PHE A 113 -3.89 8.73 -3.07
C PHE A 113 -2.65 7.91 -2.72
N GLY A 114 -1.51 8.29 -3.30
CA GLY A 114 -0.20 7.74 -3.00
C GLY A 114 0.91 8.77 -3.14
N CYS A 115 2.12 8.37 -2.77
CA CYS A 115 3.32 9.19 -2.93
C CYS A 115 4.58 8.35 -3.18
N ASP A 116 5.66 9.06 -3.52
CA ASP A 116 7.02 8.54 -3.53
C ASP A 116 7.97 9.50 -2.82
N ASN A 117 9.26 9.16 -2.80
CA ASN A 117 10.30 9.98 -2.19
C ASN A 117 10.46 11.38 -2.83
N SER A 118 9.92 11.59 -4.02
CA SER A 118 10.14 12.78 -4.84
C SER A 118 8.86 13.56 -5.11
N THR A 119 7.69 13.01 -4.74
CA THR A 119 6.39 13.58 -5.08
C THR A 119 5.48 13.46 -3.88
N LEU A 120 5.04 14.61 -3.35
CA LEU A 120 4.25 14.64 -2.11
C LEU A 120 2.92 13.89 -2.20
N LEU A 121 2.22 14.01 -3.33
CA LEU A 121 0.87 13.48 -3.46
C LEU A 121 0.42 13.38 -4.93
N TRP A 122 -0.15 12.24 -5.29
CA TRP A 122 -0.98 12.10 -6.48
C TRP A 122 -2.29 11.40 -6.16
N HIS A 123 -3.26 11.61 -7.04
CA HIS A 123 -4.57 10.98 -7.02
C HIS A 123 -4.64 9.87 -8.10
N PHE A 124 -5.41 8.81 -7.82
CA PHE A 124 -5.71 7.72 -8.75
C PHE A 124 -7.17 7.82 -9.26
N PRO A 125 -7.48 8.71 -10.23
CA PRO A 125 -8.86 9.01 -10.62
C PRO A 125 -9.54 7.89 -11.42
N LEU A 126 -8.79 6.95 -11.97
CA LEU A 126 -9.31 5.85 -12.78
C LEU A 126 -8.94 4.51 -12.13
N PRO A 127 -9.90 3.82 -11.48
CA PRO A 127 -9.68 2.48 -10.95
C PRO A 127 -9.34 1.47 -12.06
N ASP A 128 -8.30 0.68 -11.80
CA ASP A 128 -7.76 -0.34 -12.71
C ASP A 128 -8.79 -1.40 -13.12
N GLU A 129 -9.77 -1.69 -12.26
CA GLU A 129 -10.86 -2.62 -12.57
C GLU A 129 -11.72 -2.18 -13.76
N TYR A 130 -11.88 -0.88 -14.00
CA TYR A 130 -12.61 -0.38 -15.17
C TYR A 130 -11.77 -0.45 -16.43
N VAL A 131 -10.47 -0.17 -16.31
CA VAL A 131 -9.51 -0.28 -17.42
C VAL A 131 -9.47 -1.72 -17.95
N ARG A 132 -9.42 -2.70 -17.04
CA ARG A 132 -9.35 -4.13 -17.39
C ARG A 132 -10.55 -4.64 -18.17
N ARG A 133 -11.71 -3.96 -18.13
CA ARG A 133 -12.91 -4.38 -18.86
C ARG A 133 -12.78 -4.25 -20.37
N ASN A 134 -11.91 -3.39 -20.87
CA ASN A 134 -11.67 -3.24 -22.31
C ASN A 134 -10.18 -3.15 -22.63
N PRO A 135 -9.50 -4.30 -22.85
CA PRO A 135 -8.07 -4.32 -23.14
C PRO A 135 -7.70 -3.72 -24.50
N ALA A 136 -8.66 -3.46 -25.39
CA ALA A 136 -8.41 -2.83 -26.68
C ALA A 136 -8.20 -1.31 -26.58
N VAL A 137 -8.51 -0.69 -25.44
CA VAL A 137 -8.38 0.75 -25.23
C VAL A 137 -7.08 1.05 -24.48
N ALA A 138 -6.27 1.95 -25.05
CA ALA A 138 -5.08 2.43 -24.39
C ALA A 138 -5.42 3.10 -23.06
N THR A 139 -4.76 2.66 -21.98
CA THR A 139 -4.98 3.22 -20.65
C THR A 139 -4.28 4.57 -20.53
N PRO A 140 -4.96 5.64 -20.07
CA PRO A 140 -4.28 6.88 -19.72
C PRO A 140 -3.35 6.67 -18.51
N ASN A 141 -2.50 7.66 -18.21
CA ASN A 141 -1.70 7.60 -16.98
C ASN A 141 -2.63 7.47 -15.75
N PRO A 142 -2.46 6.44 -14.90
CA PRO A 142 -3.36 6.22 -13.76
C PRO A 142 -3.19 7.26 -12.63
N ARG A 143 -2.21 8.16 -12.72
CA ARG A 143 -1.87 9.15 -11.70
C ARG A 143 -2.09 10.56 -12.19
N VAL A 144 -2.66 11.40 -11.32
CA VAL A 144 -2.72 12.85 -11.48
C VAL A 144 -2.04 13.51 -10.29
N LEU A 145 -1.00 14.30 -10.52
CA LEU A 145 -0.32 15.05 -9.47
C LEU A 145 -1.29 16.06 -8.85
N VAL A 146 -1.35 16.09 -7.53
CA VAL A 146 -2.26 17.01 -6.81
C VAL A 146 -1.64 18.40 -6.67
N PRO A 147 -0.38 18.55 -6.20
CA PRO A 147 0.29 19.84 -6.25
C PRO A 147 0.55 20.25 -7.71
N LYS A 148 0.20 21.49 -8.06
CA LYS A 148 0.33 22.05 -9.42
C LYS A 148 1.21 23.30 -9.48
N ASP A 149 1.73 23.74 -8.35
CA ASP A 149 2.57 24.93 -8.26
C ASP A 149 3.93 24.72 -8.92
N ALA A 150 4.67 25.82 -9.12
CA ALA A 150 5.99 25.78 -9.76
C ALA A 150 7.01 24.91 -8.98
N ASP A 151 6.85 24.81 -7.65
CA ASP A 151 7.58 23.88 -6.80
C ASP A 151 6.59 22.95 -6.06
N PRO A 152 6.18 21.83 -6.70
CA PRO A 152 5.16 20.93 -6.15
C PRO A 152 5.61 20.19 -4.88
N ASN A 153 6.88 20.30 -4.50
CA ASN A 153 7.45 19.65 -3.31
C ASN A 153 7.78 20.64 -2.19
N GLN A 154 7.47 21.92 -2.36
CA GLN A 154 7.67 22.92 -1.32
C GLN A 154 6.69 22.73 -0.16
N LEU A 155 7.23 22.47 1.02
CA LEU A 155 6.45 22.39 2.26
C LEU A 155 6.54 23.72 3.03
N TYR A 156 5.38 24.26 3.40
CA TYR A 156 5.28 25.46 4.24
C TYR A 156 5.01 25.03 5.69
N PRO A 157 5.98 25.20 6.61
CA PRO A 157 5.80 24.76 7.98
C PRO A 157 4.77 25.64 8.69
N VAL A 158 3.88 25.01 9.47
CA VAL A 158 2.85 25.72 10.27
C VAL A 158 3.47 26.51 11.44
N SER A 159 4.71 26.18 11.82
CA SER A 159 5.45 26.86 12.87
C SER A 159 6.94 26.91 12.56
N ARG A 160 7.72 27.67 13.33
CA ARG A 160 9.18 27.77 13.16
C ARG A 160 9.81 26.38 13.28
N SER A 161 10.50 25.93 12.23
CA SER A 161 11.25 24.68 12.26
C SER A 161 12.30 24.69 13.37
N VAL A 162 12.23 23.72 14.28
CA VAL A 162 13.25 23.53 15.32
C VAL A 162 14.47 22.88 14.67
N ARG A 163 15.63 23.55 14.69
CA ARG A 163 16.90 22.91 14.34
C ARG A 163 17.31 22.01 15.51
N GLY A 164 17.47 20.71 15.25
CA GLY A 164 18.07 19.80 16.22
C GLY A 164 19.46 20.31 16.62
N ARG A 165 19.77 20.29 17.92
CA ARG A 165 21.14 20.60 18.40
C ARG A 165 22.10 19.58 17.81
N ASP A 166 23.21 20.08 17.29
CA ASP A 166 24.37 19.30 16.88
C ASP A 166 24.83 18.42 18.05
N LEU A 167 24.71 17.10 17.92
CA LEU A 167 25.15 16.13 18.93
C LEU A 167 26.58 15.65 18.63
N SER A 168 27.47 16.59 18.31
CA SER A 168 28.91 16.32 18.29
C SER A 168 29.50 16.62 19.67
N ARG A 169 29.78 15.56 20.43
CA ARG A 169 30.75 15.55 21.54
C ARG A 169 31.69 14.37 21.35
#